data_AF-A0AAP5WFY5-F1
#
_entry.id   AF-A0AAP5WFY5-F1
#
_cell.length_a   1.000
_cell.length_b   1.000
_cell.length_c   1.000
_cell.angle_alpha   90.00
_cell.angle_beta   90.00
_cell.angle_gamma   90.00
#
_symmetry.space_group_name_H-M   'P 1'
#
loop_
_entity.id
_entity.type
_entity.pdbx_description
1 polymer ?
#
loop_
_entity_poly.entity_id
_entity_poly.type
_entity_poly.pdbx_seq_one_letter_code
_entity_poly.pdbx_strand_id
1 'polypeptide(L)'
;MKKIALSVIGILVIAVTLVGCGNNSSQTADKTQLTAKQRSTKIINRKETIWRETALVKSDVDGKGQLTALKTKKLAGAASSNLVWTTHNGQFSSGYTKTNYAKIKKMITKNATTSSDYKTKLFTIKQLNDTLKAAKASIRIHKYSDLVYLKSNKVAGGQSVGFIASGHKLYGLQLSYVYSATQAKSPTDRAYVLSDQGYQTPKKHVNISSLTGRWGNSDTTDQLIVRKHWIYQVSQTGVHSTYTRLKLQDLSKIATADLYSSATFNYVQIQALKVGYAMPRATTIAGSDKTHTYLVLKKKTLVRIGEGSFQRYTKLTADPTTTDLPEKVLQIFNKLDGQGGTQIAETMTAMGNNSYTIGLVDNMDRLTKTSLQQNTTIKTATVSNGKITIKNE
;
A
#
# COMPACT_ATOMS: atom_id res chain seq x y z
N MET A 1 -50.64 0.48 64.62
CA MET A 1 -50.42 1.88 64.17
C MET A 1 -49.14 2.43 64.79
N LYS A 2 -48.32 3.18 64.03
CA LYS A 2 -47.15 3.99 64.47
C LYS A 2 -46.04 3.18 65.20
N LYS A 3 -44.76 3.22 64.79
CA LYS A 3 -43.88 4.39 64.63
C LYS A 3 -42.74 4.05 63.65
N ILE A 4 -42.23 5.05 62.93
CA ILE A 4 -40.93 5.01 62.24
C ILE A 4 -40.03 6.06 62.89
N ALA A 5 -38.74 5.77 63.00
CA ALA A 5 -37.74 6.57 63.69
C ALA A 5 -36.59 6.97 62.75
N LEU A 6 -35.99 8.15 63.00
CA LEU A 6 -34.64 8.64 62.64
C LEU A 6 -34.10 8.36 61.21
N SER A 7 -33.68 9.36 60.42
CA SER A 7 -32.29 9.92 60.40
C SER A 7 -32.09 10.78 59.13
N VAL A 8 -31.13 11.72 58.96
CA VAL A 8 -30.19 12.42 59.87
C VAL A 8 -29.65 13.70 59.18
N ILE A 9 -29.17 14.69 59.96
CA ILE A 9 -28.24 15.82 59.67
C ILE A 9 -28.19 16.44 58.25
N GLY A 10 -28.47 17.75 58.16
CA GLY A 10 -28.10 18.62 57.02
C GLY A 10 -26.95 19.57 57.36
N ILE A 11 -26.28 20.12 56.33
CA ILE A 11 -25.23 21.16 56.47
C ILE A 11 -25.54 22.37 55.58
N LEU A 12 -25.24 23.53 56.16
CA LEU A 12 -25.53 24.89 55.72
C LEU A 12 -24.70 25.31 54.48
N VAL A 13 -25.29 26.09 53.57
CA VAL A 13 -24.56 26.86 52.54
C VAL A 13 -24.83 28.34 52.77
N ILE A 14 -23.78 29.11 53.08
CA ILE A 14 -23.84 30.56 53.24
C ILE A 14 -23.41 31.22 51.93
N ALA A 15 -24.21 32.19 51.47
CA ALA A 15 -23.84 33.07 50.37
C ALA A 15 -23.12 34.32 50.89
N VAL A 16 -22.06 34.74 50.20
CA VAL A 16 -21.52 36.11 50.28
C VAL A 16 -21.29 36.60 48.86
N THR A 17 -21.90 37.73 48.52
CA THR A 17 -21.72 38.45 47.26
C THR A 17 -20.59 39.46 47.39
N LEU A 18 -19.86 39.73 46.30
CA LEU A 18 -19.26 41.03 46.06
C LEU A 18 -19.04 41.26 44.56
N VAL A 19 -19.29 42.49 44.13
CA VAL A 19 -19.46 42.88 42.72
C VAL A 19 -18.14 43.35 42.13
N GLY A 20 -17.78 42.81 40.96
CA GLY A 20 -16.71 43.31 40.11
C GLY A 20 -17.23 43.53 38.69
N CYS A 21 -17.67 44.74 38.37
CA CYS A 21 -18.03 45.12 37.00
C CYS A 21 -16.76 45.32 36.15
N GLY A 22 -16.84 44.98 34.85
CA GLY A 22 -15.89 45.50 33.86
C GLY A 22 -14.80 44.53 33.38
N ASN A 23 -15.19 43.46 32.68
CA ASN A 23 -14.86 43.33 31.24
C ASN A 23 -15.47 42.05 30.65
N ASN A 24 -16.53 42.21 29.86
CA ASN A 24 -17.10 41.14 29.04
C ASN A 24 -16.21 40.87 27.82
N SER A 25 -14.99 40.38 28.03
CA SER A 25 -14.29 39.60 27.01
C SER A 25 -14.95 38.22 26.95
N SER A 26 -16.12 38.15 26.31
CA SER A 26 -16.79 36.88 26.01
C SER A 26 -15.79 35.99 25.30
N GLN A 27 -15.36 34.91 25.97
CA GLN A 27 -14.68 33.80 25.30
C GLN A 27 -15.71 33.05 24.44
N THR A 28 -16.13 33.69 23.34
CA THR A 28 -16.58 32.96 22.17
C THR A 28 -15.39 32.12 21.73
N ALA A 29 -15.37 30.87 22.21
CA ALA A 29 -14.48 29.83 21.73
C ALA A 29 -14.84 29.58 20.27
N ASP A 30 -14.25 30.40 19.41
CA ASP A 30 -14.46 30.42 17.98
C ASP A 30 -13.88 29.12 17.41
N LYS A 31 -14.70 28.06 17.47
CA LYS A 31 -14.45 26.76 16.83
C LYS A 31 -14.56 26.99 15.33
N THR A 32 -13.58 27.69 14.77
CA THR A 32 -13.52 28.04 13.35
C THR A 32 -13.65 26.76 12.55
N GLN A 33 -14.84 26.52 12.01
CA GLN A 33 -15.20 25.19 11.54
C GLN A 33 -14.38 24.88 10.29
N LEU A 34 -13.30 24.11 10.45
CA LEU A 34 -12.36 23.81 9.36
C LEU A 34 -13.12 23.44 8.09
N THR A 35 -12.84 24.18 7.01
CA THR A 35 -13.43 23.95 5.69
C THR A 35 -13.15 22.53 5.20
N ALA A 36 -13.98 22.04 4.27
CA ALA A 36 -13.79 20.74 3.64
C ALA A 36 -12.35 20.56 3.10
N LYS A 37 -11.81 21.62 2.48
CA LYS A 37 -10.42 21.70 2.01
C LYS A 37 -9.40 21.54 3.14
N GLN A 38 -9.53 22.28 4.24
CA GLN A 38 -8.59 22.21 5.37
C GLN A 38 -8.62 20.82 6.03
N ARG A 39 -9.80 20.24 6.25
CA ARG A 39 -9.96 18.87 6.80
C ARG A 39 -9.27 17.84 5.89
N SER A 40 -9.58 17.87 4.60
CA SER A 40 -8.98 16.98 3.60
C SER A 40 -7.45 17.16 3.53
N THR A 41 -6.97 18.40 3.54
CA THR A 41 -5.53 18.71 3.50
C THR A 41 -4.82 18.17 4.73
N LYS A 42 -5.39 18.30 5.93
CA LYS A 42 -4.84 17.71 7.17
C LYS A 42 -4.72 16.19 7.10
N ILE A 43 -5.66 15.50 6.44
CA ILE A 43 -5.62 14.04 6.24
C ILE A 43 -4.54 13.66 5.21
N ILE A 44 -4.50 14.33 4.06
CA ILE A 44 -3.54 14.06 2.98
C ILE A 44 -2.09 14.44 3.39
N ASN A 45 -1.93 15.39 4.32
CA ASN A 45 -0.65 15.78 4.91
C ASN A 45 -0.19 14.89 6.08
N ARG A 46 -0.90 13.78 6.41
CA ARG A 46 -0.36 12.75 7.30
C ARG A 46 0.97 12.22 6.75
N LYS A 47 1.85 11.75 7.64
CA LYS A 47 3.17 11.19 7.30
C LYS A 47 3.07 10.16 6.17
N GLU A 48 2.06 9.30 6.26
CA GLU A 48 1.75 8.28 5.29
C GLU A 48 0.28 7.85 5.46
N THR A 49 -0.41 7.51 4.37
CA THR A 49 -1.70 6.80 4.40
C THR A 49 -1.88 6.05 3.09
N ILE A 50 -2.17 4.74 3.16
CA ILE A 50 -2.36 3.86 2.01
C ILE A 50 -3.87 3.68 1.80
N TRP A 51 -4.34 4.04 0.62
CA TRP A 51 -5.76 4.05 0.24
C TRP A 51 -6.02 3.03 -0.85
N ARG A 52 -6.98 2.12 -0.64
CA ARG A 52 -7.43 1.14 -1.64
C ARG A 52 -8.91 1.33 -1.93
N GLU A 53 -9.33 1.19 -3.20
CA GLU A 53 -10.74 1.26 -3.57
C GLU A 53 -11.61 0.19 -2.86
N THR A 54 -12.72 0.63 -2.28
CA THR A 54 -13.69 -0.20 -1.53
C THR A 54 -15.13 -0.05 -2.02
N ALA A 55 -15.43 0.97 -2.82
CA ALA A 55 -16.68 1.09 -3.55
C ALA A 55 -16.52 2.02 -4.76
N LEU A 56 -17.38 1.83 -5.75
CA LEU A 56 -17.48 2.64 -6.95
C LEU A 56 -18.90 3.17 -7.08
N VAL A 57 -19.05 4.50 -7.10
CA VAL A 57 -20.31 5.16 -7.43
C VAL A 57 -20.37 5.37 -8.95
N LYS A 58 -21.44 4.90 -9.57
CA LYS A 58 -21.74 5.07 -10.99
C LYS A 58 -23.11 5.71 -11.19
N SER A 59 -23.32 6.25 -12.39
CA SER A 59 -24.65 6.39 -12.99
C SER A 59 -24.53 5.93 -14.44
N ASP A 60 -25.63 5.93 -15.17
CA ASP A 60 -25.58 5.84 -16.63
C ASP A 60 -25.82 7.22 -17.22
N VAL A 61 -25.47 7.42 -18.49
CA VAL A 61 -25.75 8.61 -19.28
C VAL A 61 -26.45 8.23 -20.59
N ASP A 62 -27.48 9.00 -20.98
CA ASP A 62 -28.16 8.82 -22.27
C ASP A 62 -27.53 9.67 -23.40
N GLY A 63 -28.00 9.50 -24.64
CA GLY A 63 -27.50 10.28 -25.78
C GLY A 63 -27.83 11.78 -25.75
N LYS A 64 -28.69 12.23 -24.85
CA LYS A 64 -28.97 13.66 -24.58
C LYS A 64 -28.01 14.21 -23.48
N GLY A 65 -27.23 13.34 -22.85
CA GLY A 65 -26.32 13.65 -21.76
C GLY A 65 -27.03 13.80 -20.41
N GLN A 66 -28.25 13.25 -20.27
CA GLN A 66 -28.98 13.14 -19.01
C GLN A 66 -28.43 11.96 -18.21
N LEU A 67 -28.31 12.15 -16.89
CA LEU A 67 -27.70 11.17 -15.98
C LEU A 67 -28.79 10.45 -15.21
N THR A 68 -28.70 9.13 -15.09
CA THR A 68 -29.62 8.34 -14.26
C THR A 68 -29.28 8.42 -12.77
N ALA A 69 -30.15 7.84 -11.94
CA ALA A 69 -29.92 7.69 -10.52
C ALA A 69 -28.57 7.03 -10.20
N LEU A 70 -27.94 7.49 -9.12
CA LEU A 70 -26.65 6.99 -8.65
C LEU A 70 -26.78 5.58 -8.08
N LYS A 71 -25.84 4.70 -8.44
CA LYS A 71 -25.70 3.33 -7.90
C LYS A 71 -24.32 3.20 -7.28
N THR A 72 -24.24 2.67 -6.05
CA THR A 72 -22.97 2.44 -5.34
C THR A 72 -22.68 0.95 -5.27
N LYS A 73 -21.70 0.48 -6.05
CA LYS A 73 -21.20 -0.91 -6.01
C LYS A 73 -20.10 -1.01 -4.94
N LYS A 74 -20.31 -1.82 -3.90
CA LYS A 74 -19.22 -2.20 -2.98
C LYS A 74 -18.24 -3.13 -3.69
N LEU A 75 -16.95 -3.01 -3.36
CA LEU A 75 -15.88 -3.90 -3.80
C LEU A 75 -15.32 -4.63 -2.57
N ALA A 76 -15.16 -5.95 -2.65
CA ALA A 76 -14.74 -6.80 -1.53
C ALA A 76 -13.69 -7.83 -1.97
N GLY A 77 -12.83 -8.24 -1.03
CA GLY A 77 -11.84 -9.31 -1.22
C GLY A 77 -10.92 -9.08 -2.42
N ALA A 78 -10.50 -10.16 -3.08
CA ALA A 78 -9.64 -10.11 -4.27
C ALA A 78 -10.31 -9.43 -5.48
N ALA A 79 -11.65 -9.32 -5.51
CA ALA A 79 -12.43 -8.71 -6.58
C ALA A 79 -12.46 -7.16 -6.57
N SER A 80 -11.59 -6.50 -5.79
CA SER A 80 -11.44 -5.05 -5.91
C SER A 80 -10.66 -4.66 -7.17
N SER A 81 -10.97 -3.44 -7.62
CA SER A 81 -10.10 -2.65 -8.48
C SER A 81 -8.64 -2.63 -8.01
N ASN A 82 -7.73 -2.50 -8.96
CA ASN A 82 -6.29 -2.28 -8.73
C ASN A 82 -5.99 -0.83 -8.31
N LEU A 83 -7.00 0.06 -8.20
CA LEU A 83 -6.82 1.46 -7.84
C LEU A 83 -6.38 1.59 -6.37
N VAL A 84 -5.12 1.96 -6.21
CA VAL A 84 -4.45 2.25 -4.94
C VAL A 84 -3.75 3.60 -5.04
N TRP A 85 -3.83 4.39 -3.97
CA TRP A 85 -3.08 5.62 -3.77
C TRP A 85 -2.34 5.54 -2.45
N THR A 86 -1.09 6.00 -2.40
CA THR A 86 -0.45 6.33 -1.11
C THR A 86 -0.27 7.84 -1.04
N THR A 87 -0.71 8.46 0.05
CA THR A 87 -0.44 9.88 0.34
C THR A 87 0.63 9.98 1.41
N HIS A 88 1.63 10.84 1.23
CA HIS A 88 2.72 11.03 2.18
C HIS A 88 3.14 12.50 2.25
N ASN A 89 3.09 13.13 3.42
CA ASN A 89 3.46 14.55 3.62
C ASN A 89 2.81 15.49 2.58
N GLY A 90 1.58 15.21 2.17
CA GLY A 90 0.85 16.01 1.19
C GLY A 90 1.12 15.65 -0.28
N GLN A 91 1.99 14.69 -0.58
CA GLN A 91 2.25 14.17 -1.92
C GLN A 91 1.40 12.90 -2.18
N PHE A 92 1.31 12.48 -3.44
CA PHE A 92 0.63 11.26 -3.87
C PHE A 92 1.62 10.35 -4.61
N SER A 93 1.40 9.03 -4.51
CA SER A 93 2.19 8.00 -5.18
C SER A 93 2.17 8.09 -6.71
N SER A 94 2.96 7.23 -7.36
CA SER A 94 2.99 7.04 -8.82
C SER A 94 3.47 8.27 -9.62
N GLY A 95 4.27 9.14 -8.98
CA GLY A 95 4.89 10.31 -9.62
C GLY A 95 3.90 11.46 -9.93
N TYR A 96 2.73 11.47 -9.29
CA TYR A 96 1.76 12.54 -9.47
C TYR A 96 2.15 13.79 -8.69
N THR A 97 2.03 14.95 -9.32
CA THR A 97 2.27 16.26 -8.70
C THR A 97 0.97 17.05 -8.58
N LYS A 98 0.84 17.87 -7.54
CA LYS A 98 -0.33 18.71 -7.33
C LYS A 98 -0.49 19.74 -8.47
N THR A 99 -1.73 20.01 -8.83
CA THR A 99 -2.12 21.05 -9.80
C THR A 99 -3.41 21.75 -9.32
N ASN A 100 -3.99 22.61 -10.15
CA ASN A 100 -5.22 23.34 -9.84
C ASN A 100 -6.37 23.01 -10.81
N TYR A 101 -7.59 23.32 -10.40
CA TYR A 101 -8.80 23.07 -11.20
C TYR A 101 -8.76 23.75 -12.58
N ALA A 102 -8.21 24.97 -12.70
CA ALA A 102 -8.17 25.68 -13.98
C ALA A 102 -7.34 24.93 -15.03
N LYS A 103 -6.18 24.37 -14.63
CA LYS A 103 -5.35 23.52 -15.50
C LYS A 103 -6.07 22.21 -15.88
N ILE A 104 -6.75 21.56 -14.93
CA ILE A 104 -7.54 20.35 -15.20
C ILE A 104 -8.74 20.65 -16.12
N LYS A 105 -9.48 21.73 -15.88
CA LYS A 105 -10.60 22.17 -16.73
C LYS A 105 -10.13 22.45 -18.16
N LYS A 106 -9.06 23.23 -18.34
CA LYS A 106 -8.48 23.50 -19.67
C LYS A 106 -8.06 22.22 -20.38
N MET A 107 -7.53 21.24 -19.64
CA MET A 107 -7.16 19.93 -20.17
C MET A 107 -8.38 19.10 -20.59
N ILE A 108 -9.42 19.00 -19.75
CA ILE A 108 -10.68 18.32 -20.09
C ILE A 108 -11.33 18.96 -21.33
N THR A 109 -11.33 20.30 -21.43
CA THR A 109 -11.90 21.00 -22.58
C THR A 109 -11.04 20.86 -23.84
N LYS A 110 -9.70 20.86 -23.74
CA LYS A 110 -8.81 20.62 -24.89
C LYS A 110 -8.90 19.18 -25.39
N ASN A 111 -9.03 18.22 -24.48
CA ASN A 111 -9.16 16.80 -24.78
C ASN A 111 -10.63 16.37 -24.95
N ALA A 112 -11.57 17.31 -25.00
CA ALA A 112 -12.92 17.02 -25.42
C ALA A 112 -12.88 16.50 -26.86
N THR A 113 -13.63 15.45 -27.12
CA THR A 113 -13.61 14.69 -28.38
C THR A 113 -13.78 15.61 -29.60
N THR A 114 -12.85 15.50 -30.55
CA THR A 114 -12.89 16.23 -31.83
C THR A 114 -13.90 15.66 -32.82
N SER A 115 -14.37 14.42 -32.60
CA SER A 115 -15.52 13.84 -33.29
C SER A 115 -16.80 14.59 -32.87
N SER A 116 -17.58 15.01 -33.87
CA SER A 116 -18.90 15.65 -33.74
C SER A 116 -19.89 14.89 -32.85
N ASP A 117 -19.74 13.57 -32.81
CA ASP A 117 -20.76 12.66 -32.28
C ASP A 117 -20.68 12.61 -30.76
N TYR A 118 -19.50 12.85 -30.19
CA TYR A 118 -19.23 12.78 -28.76
C TYR A 118 -19.11 14.17 -28.13
N LYS A 119 -19.79 14.36 -27.01
CA LYS A 119 -19.83 15.62 -26.26
C LYS A 119 -19.38 15.37 -24.82
N THR A 120 -18.45 16.20 -24.35
CA THR A 120 -17.96 16.17 -22.96
C THR A 120 -18.72 17.19 -22.10
N LYS A 121 -19.28 16.76 -20.98
CA LYS A 121 -19.89 17.63 -19.96
C LYS A 121 -19.12 17.55 -18.64
N LEU A 122 -19.01 18.68 -17.94
CA LEU A 122 -18.46 18.75 -16.58
C LEU A 122 -19.57 18.48 -15.55
N PHE A 123 -19.25 17.75 -14.48
CA PHE A 123 -20.16 17.61 -13.35
C PHE A 123 -20.21 18.91 -12.52
N THR A 124 -21.42 19.34 -12.18
CA THR A 124 -21.65 20.51 -11.32
C THR A 124 -21.32 20.22 -9.85
N ILE A 125 -21.04 21.26 -9.04
CA ILE A 125 -20.85 21.10 -7.59
C ILE A 125 -22.05 20.41 -6.92
N LYS A 126 -23.28 20.62 -7.40
CA LYS A 126 -24.45 19.86 -6.92
C LYS A 126 -24.30 18.37 -7.22
N GLN A 127 -24.02 18.00 -8.47
CA GLN A 127 -23.84 16.60 -8.88
C GLN A 127 -22.66 15.90 -8.18
N LEU A 128 -21.59 16.63 -7.87
CA LEU A 128 -20.46 16.12 -7.07
C LEU A 128 -20.86 15.88 -5.61
N ASN A 129 -21.63 16.77 -4.99
CA ASN A 129 -22.17 16.57 -3.64
C ASN A 129 -23.22 15.45 -3.58
N ASP A 130 -24.08 15.32 -4.59
CA ASP A 130 -25.02 14.19 -4.71
C ASP A 130 -24.26 12.86 -4.80
N THR A 131 -23.11 12.85 -5.50
CA THR A 131 -22.20 11.70 -5.59
C THR A 131 -21.54 11.39 -4.24
N LEU A 132 -21.05 12.41 -3.52
CA LEU A 132 -20.51 12.26 -2.16
C LEU A 132 -21.57 11.72 -1.17
N LYS A 133 -22.84 12.16 -1.29
CA LYS A 133 -23.96 11.65 -0.50
C LYS A 133 -24.22 10.17 -0.80
N ALA A 134 -24.23 9.77 -2.08
CA ALA A 134 -24.35 8.36 -2.49
C ALA A 134 -23.16 7.48 -2.03
N ALA A 135 -21.97 8.09 -1.89
CA ALA A 135 -20.78 7.48 -1.29
C ALA A 135 -20.79 7.48 0.26
N LYS A 136 -21.89 7.93 0.89
CA LYS A 136 -22.06 8.11 2.35
C LYS A 136 -20.97 8.98 3.00
N ALA A 137 -20.49 9.99 2.28
CA ALA A 137 -19.44 10.89 2.78
C ALA A 137 -20.01 11.93 3.76
N SER A 138 -19.31 12.13 4.88
CA SER A 138 -19.63 13.15 5.91
C SER A 138 -19.09 14.55 5.57
N ILE A 139 -18.98 14.86 4.27
CA ILE A 139 -18.34 16.08 3.77
C ILE A 139 -19.12 16.65 2.58
N ARG A 140 -19.17 17.98 2.50
CA ARG A 140 -19.77 18.74 1.40
C ARG A 140 -18.71 19.69 0.84
N ILE A 141 -18.64 19.81 -0.47
CA ILE A 141 -17.81 20.81 -1.16
C ILE A 141 -18.65 21.99 -1.61
N HIS A 142 -18.08 23.19 -1.60
CA HIS A 142 -18.76 24.41 -2.02
C HIS A 142 -18.21 24.93 -3.35
N LYS A 143 -16.94 24.63 -3.66
CA LYS A 143 -16.25 25.07 -4.87
C LYS A 143 -15.21 24.05 -5.31
N TYR A 144 -14.90 24.04 -6.61
CA TYR A 144 -13.92 23.10 -7.17
C TYR A 144 -12.54 23.20 -6.48
N SER A 145 -12.14 24.39 -6.03
CA SER A 145 -10.89 24.60 -5.29
C SER A 145 -10.80 23.92 -3.91
N ASP A 146 -11.88 23.29 -3.44
CA ASP A 146 -11.90 22.48 -2.21
C ASP A 146 -11.28 21.09 -2.44
N LEU A 147 -11.22 20.63 -3.69
CA LEU A 147 -10.61 19.36 -4.10
C LEU A 147 -9.10 19.53 -4.34
N VAL A 148 -8.35 18.44 -4.17
CA VAL A 148 -6.96 18.29 -4.58
C VAL A 148 -6.91 17.71 -5.99
N TYR A 149 -6.12 18.31 -6.87
CA TYR A 149 -5.96 17.88 -8.25
C TYR A 149 -4.55 17.40 -8.52
N LEU A 150 -4.41 16.40 -9.37
CA LEU A 150 -3.14 15.74 -9.69
C LEU A 150 -2.87 15.75 -11.19
N LYS A 151 -1.62 16.04 -11.57
CA LYS A 151 -1.09 15.81 -12.93
C LYS A 151 -0.01 14.73 -12.86
N SER A 152 0.11 13.93 -13.92
CA SER A 152 1.24 13.02 -14.13
C SER A 152 1.97 13.44 -15.39
N ASN A 153 3.29 13.29 -15.40
CA ASN A 153 4.09 13.51 -16.61
C ASN A 153 3.97 12.33 -17.60
N LYS A 154 3.46 11.18 -17.15
CA LYS A 154 3.25 9.96 -17.98
C LYS A 154 1.87 9.90 -18.65
N VAL A 155 0.90 10.68 -18.17
CA VAL A 155 -0.45 10.78 -18.75
C VAL A 155 -0.60 12.19 -19.28
N ALA A 156 -0.50 12.35 -20.60
CA ALA A 156 -0.59 13.66 -21.26
C ALA A 156 -1.89 14.39 -20.86
N GLY A 157 -1.74 15.45 -20.07
CA GLY A 157 -2.84 16.24 -19.51
C GLY A 157 -3.08 16.08 -18.01
N GLY A 158 -3.01 14.86 -17.47
CA GLY A 158 -3.37 14.53 -16.09
C GLY A 158 -4.69 13.73 -15.98
N GLN A 159 -5.27 13.67 -14.77
CA GLN A 159 -6.53 12.94 -14.54
C GLN A 159 -7.73 13.89 -14.49
N SER A 160 -8.88 13.49 -15.05
CA SER A 160 -10.18 14.17 -14.89
C SER A 160 -10.81 13.89 -13.50
N VAL A 161 -9.98 13.83 -12.45
CA VAL A 161 -10.38 13.43 -11.09
C VAL A 161 -9.96 14.50 -10.08
N GLY A 162 -10.89 14.88 -9.22
CA GLY A 162 -10.64 15.73 -8.05
C GLY A 162 -10.75 14.92 -6.76
N PHE A 163 -9.75 15.00 -5.90
CA PHE A 163 -9.64 14.21 -4.67
C PHE A 163 -10.08 14.99 -3.44
N ILE A 164 -10.81 14.34 -2.54
CA ILE A 164 -11.09 14.87 -1.20
C ILE A 164 -11.11 13.75 -0.17
N ALA A 165 -10.58 14.01 1.03
CA ALA A 165 -10.52 13.05 2.13
C ALA A 165 -11.43 13.47 3.29
N SER A 166 -12.09 12.49 3.93
CA SER A 166 -12.84 12.67 5.18
C SER A 166 -12.66 11.44 6.07
N GLY A 167 -12.22 11.64 7.31
CA GLY A 167 -11.93 10.59 8.28
C GLY A 167 -10.92 9.55 7.77
N HIS A 168 -11.46 8.41 7.36
CA HIS A 168 -10.76 7.20 6.89
C HIS A 168 -11.08 6.86 5.43
N LYS A 169 -11.63 7.81 4.68
CA LYS A 169 -11.97 7.68 3.26
C LYS A 169 -11.31 8.76 2.41
N LEU A 170 -10.87 8.35 1.23
CA LEU A 170 -10.43 9.23 0.13
C LEU A 170 -11.40 9.03 -1.04
N TYR A 171 -11.99 10.12 -1.51
CA TYR A 171 -12.94 10.13 -2.61
C TYR A 171 -12.27 10.72 -3.85
N GLY A 172 -12.11 9.92 -4.91
CA GLY A 172 -11.71 10.39 -6.23
C GLY A 172 -12.96 10.68 -7.05
N LEU A 173 -13.35 11.95 -7.16
CA LEU A 173 -14.54 12.40 -7.86
C LEU A 173 -14.23 12.63 -9.34
N GLN A 174 -14.96 11.96 -10.25
CA GLN A 174 -14.88 12.26 -11.68
C GLN A 174 -15.40 13.68 -11.94
N LEU A 175 -14.70 14.45 -12.77
CA LEU A 175 -15.01 15.85 -13.06
C LEU A 175 -15.81 16.03 -14.36
N SER A 176 -15.79 15.03 -15.23
CA SER A 176 -16.44 15.04 -16.54
C SER A 176 -17.02 13.68 -16.91
N TYR A 177 -17.95 13.69 -17.84
CA TYR A 177 -18.45 12.52 -18.54
C TYR A 177 -18.60 12.81 -20.04
N VAL A 178 -18.61 11.75 -20.85
CA VAL A 178 -18.79 11.81 -22.30
C VAL A 178 -20.12 11.14 -22.65
N TYR A 179 -20.83 11.65 -23.64
CA TYR A 179 -22.04 11.07 -24.18
C TYR A 179 -22.11 11.31 -25.70
N SER A 180 -22.87 10.49 -26.42
CA SER A 180 -23.11 10.66 -27.86
C SER A 180 -24.59 10.49 -28.19
N ALA A 181 -25.11 11.34 -29.07
CA ALA A 181 -26.51 11.27 -29.50
C ALA A 181 -26.86 9.98 -30.25
N THR A 182 -25.86 9.31 -30.84
CA THR A 182 -26.00 8.05 -31.58
C THR A 182 -25.71 6.81 -30.72
N GLN A 183 -25.19 6.98 -29.50
CA GLN A 183 -24.95 5.85 -28.60
C GLN A 183 -26.15 5.54 -27.70
N ALA A 184 -26.38 4.24 -27.50
CA ALA A 184 -27.20 3.74 -26.42
C ALA A 184 -26.65 4.18 -25.05
N LYS A 185 -27.55 4.20 -24.07
CA LYS A 185 -27.28 4.59 -22.69
C LYS A 185 -26.05 3.85 -22.11
N SER A 186 -25.02 4.60 -21.72
CA SER A 186 -23.70 4.06 -21.35
C SER A 186 -23.33 4.32 -19.87
N PRO A 187 -22.53 3.46 -19.23
CA PRO A 187 -22.15 3.64 -17.83
C PRO A 187 -21.08 4.75 -17.68
N THR A 188 -21.28 5.66 -16.71
CA THR A 188 -20.28 6.65 -16.30
C THR A 188 -19.88 6.44 -14.85
N ASP A 189 -18.58 6.36 -14.60
CA ASP A 189 -18.03 6.45 -13.25
C ASP A 189 -18.31 7.85 -12.68
N ARG A 190 -18.56 7.91 -11.37
CA ARG A 190 -18.89 9.15 -10.65
C ARG A 190 -17.92 9.41 -9.51
N ALA A 191 -17.61 8.37 -8.72
CA ALA A 191 -16.57 8.46 -7.70
C ALA A 191 -15.97 7.10 -7.33
N TYR A 192 -14.65 7.06 -7.21
CA TYR A 192 -13.92 5.99 -6.53
C TYR A 192 -13.88 6.27 -5.03
N VAL A 193 -14.27 5.30 -4.20
CA VAL A 193 -14.30 5.42 -2.73
C VAL A 193 -13.21 4.54 -2.14
N LEU A 194 -12.09 5.16 -1.77
CA LEU A 194 -10.95 4.46 -1.18
C LEU A 194 -10.94 4.52 0.35
N SER A 195 -10.28 3.55 0.98
CA SER A 195 -10.23 3.33 2.43
C SER A 195 -8.79 3.13 2.90
N ASP A 196 -8.45 3.66 4.08
CA ASP A 196 -7.20 3.33 4.80
C ASP A 196 -7.40 2.21 5.85
N GLN A 197 -8.66 1.87 6.16
CA GLN A 197 -9.03 0.79 7.08
C GLN A 197 -9.27 -0.54 6.38
N GLY A 198 -9.12 -1.63 7.14
CA GLY A 198 -9.36 -3.01 6.71
C GLY A 198 -8.09 -3.82 6.43
N TYR A 199 -6.91 -3.31 6.79
CA TYR A 199 -5.62 -3.93 6.51
C TYR A 199 -4.82 -4.22 7.78
N GLN A 200 -4.16 -5.37 7.80
CA GLN A 200 -3.09 -5.65 8.75
C GLN A 200 -1.79 -4.99 8.28
N THR A 201 -1.09 -4.33 9.19
CA THR A 201 0.19 -3.66 8.94
C THR A 201 1.24 -4.07 9.98
N PRO A 202 2.54 -4.04 9.63
CA PRO A 202 3.60 -4.08 10.63
C PRO A 202 3.47 -2.87 11.57
N LYS A 203 3.10 -3.12 12.84
CA LYS A 203 2.79 -2.04 13.80
C LYS A 203 4.02 -1.31 14.34
N LYS A 204 5.19 -1.97 14.30
CA LYS A 204 6.48 -1.42 14.71
C LYS A 204 7.53 -1.90 13.72
N HIS A 205 8.50 -1.05 13.42
CA HIS A 205 9.72 -1.46 12.73
C HIS A 205 10.47 -2.51 13.59
N VAL A 206 11.16 -3.44 12.93
CA VAL A 206 11.95 -4.49 13.58
C VAL A 206 13.35 -4.50 12.96
N ASN A 207 14.39 -4.81 13.74
CA ASN A 207 15.72 -4.96 13.14
C ASN A 207 15.78 -6.30 12.36
N ILE A 208 16.22 -6.26 11.09
CA ILE A 208 16.44 -7.45 10.25
C ILE A 208 17.26 -8.52 10.98
N SER A 209 18.32 -8.15 11.72
CA SER A 209 19.16 -9.12 12.45
C SER A 209 18.35 -9.98 13.43
N SER A 210 17.31 -9.42 14.04
CA SER A 210 16.46 -10.08 15.03
C SER A 210 15.52 -11.15 14.43
N LEU A 211 15.42 -11.20 13.10
CA LEU A 211 14.63 -12.17 12.35
C LEU A 211 15.35 -13.52 12.18
N THR A 212 16.69 -13.53 12.33
CA THR A 212 17.55 -14.73 12.19
C THR A 212 17.02 -15.93 12.98
N GLY A 213 16.86 -17.07 12.32
CA GLY A 213 16.31 -18.31 12.90
C GLY A 213 15.50 -19.12 11.89
N ARG A 214 14.95 -20.26 12.32
CA ARG A 214 14.02 -21.08 11.51
C ARG A 214 12.57 -20.66 11.70
N TRP A 215 11.82 -20.68 10.61
CA TRP A 215 10.42 -20.30 10.54
C TRP A 215 9.63 -21.38 9.80
N GLY A 216 8.48 -21.76 10.34
CA GLY A 216 7.60 -22.74 9.72
C GLY A 216 6.16 -22.21 9.71
N ASN A 217 5.34 -22.81 8.86
CA ASN A 217 3.89 -22.63 8.92
C ASN A 217 3.27 -23.84 9.67
N SER A 218 1.98 -24.12 9.48
CA SER A 218 1.34 -25.32 10.06
C SER A 218 1.78 -26.62 9.37
N ASP A 219 2.14 -26.53 8.10
CA ASP A 219 2.85 -27.58 7.36
C ASP A 219 4.34 -27.54 7.74
N THR A 220 4.88 -28.68 8.19
CA THR A 220 6.27 -28.82 8.62
C THR A 220 7.26 -28.97 7.46
N THR A 221 6.78 -29.20 6.23
CA THR A 221 7.61 -29.36 5.02
C THR A 221 8.05 -28.03 4.41
N ASP A 222 7.23 -26.98 4.53
CA ASP A 222 7.54 -25.64 4.03
C ASP A 222 8.11 -24.76 5.17
N GLN A 223 9.43 -24.79 5.27
CA GLN A 223 10.22 -24.00 6.23
C GLN A 223 11.10 -22.96 5.53
N LEU A 224 11.30 -21.84 6.22
CA LEU A 224 12.17 -20.75 5.81
C LEU A 224 13.31 -20.60 6.83
N ILE A 225 14.56 -20.56 6.35
CA ILE A 225 15.70 -20.22 7.18
C ILE A 225 16.02 -18.74 6.96
N VAL A 226 15.96 -17.93 8.01
CA VAL A 226 16.34 -16.51 7.93
C VAL A 226 17.72 -16.34 8.54
N ARG A 227 18.66 -15.74 7.81
CA ARG A 227 20.01 -15.42 8.31
C ARG A 227 20.48 -14.10 7.69
N LYS A 228 20.92 -13.15 8.53
CA LYS A 228 21.18 -11.75 8.11
C LYS A 228 19.94 -11.17 7.40
N HIS A 229 20.10 -10.68 6.16
CA HIS A 229 19.03 -10.14 5.32
C HIS A 229 18.49 -11.14 4.28
N TRP A 230 18.87 -12.41 4.37
CA TRP A 230 18.41 -13.46 3.45
C TRP A 230 17.33 -14.32 4.10
N ILE A 231 16.27 -14.61 3.34
CA ILE A 231 15.44 -15.80 3.55
C ILE A 231 15.96 -16.86 2.59
N TYR A 232 16.21 -18.07 3.09
CA TYR A 232 16.55 -19.26 2.31
C TYR A 232 15.38 -20.24 2.33
N GLN A 233 15.17 -20.87 1.18
CA GLN A 233 14.27 -21.98 0.94
C GLN A 233 15.05 -23.14 0.34
N VAL A 234 14.63 -24.35 0.66
CA VAL A 234 15.25 -25.58 0.18
C VAL A 234 14.16 -26.42 -0.48
N SER A 235 14.36 -26.81 -1.73
CA SER A 235 13.53 -27.79 -2.41
C SER A 235 14.36 -29.01 -2.79
N GLN A 236 13.73 -30.18 -2.79
CA GLN A 236 14.33 -31.43 -3.27
C GLN A 236 13.58 -31.90 -4.51
N THR A 237 14.31 -32.40 -5.50
CA THR A 237 13.75 -32.95 -6.74
C THR A 237 14.60 -34.16 -7.12
N GLY A 238 14.07 -35.35 -6.88
CA GLY A 238 14.87 -36.57 -6.87
C GLY A 238 16.00 -36.48 -5.85
N VAL A 239 17.23 -36.75 -6.30
CA VAL A 239 18.45 -36.65 -5.48
C VAL A 239 19.03 -35.23 -5.38
N HIS A 240 18.50 -34.27 -6.13
CA HIS A 240 19.04 -32.90 -6.19
C HIS A 240 18.36 -31.99 -5.17
N SER A 241 19.17 -31.35 -4.32
CA SER A 241 18.73 -30.23 -3.48
C SER A 241 18.99 -28.90 -4.17
N THR A 242 17.97 -28.05 -4.26
CA THR A 242 18.07 -26.67 -4.74
C THR A 242 17.86 -25.71 -3.58
N TYR A 243 18.81 -24.81 -3.40
CA TYR A 243 18.83 -23.76 -2.39
C TYR A 243 18.52 -22.43 -3.07
N THR A 244 17.37 -21.84 -2.76
CA THR A 244 16.96 -20.53 -3.27
C THR A 244 17.03 -19.52 -2.13
N ARG A 245 17.52 -18.31 -2.38
CA ARG A 245 17.46 -17.21 -1.41
C ARG A 245 16.84 -15.95 -1.98
N LEU A 246 16.20 -15.17 -1.12
CA LEU A 246 15.62 -13.86 -1.43
C LEU A 246 16.01 -12.82 -0.38
N LYS A 247 16.13 -11.55 -0.81
CA LYS A 247 16.59 -10.45 0.03
C LYS A 247 15.43 -9.75 0.74
N LEU A 248 15.54 -9.65 2.06
CA LEU A 248 14.73 -8.76 2.88
C LEU A 248 15.22 -7.32 2.75
N GLN A 249 14.36 -6.46 2.22
CA GLN A 249 14.53 -5.02 2.15
C GLN A 249 13.84 -4.35 3.34
N ASP A 250 14.52 -3.36 3.91
CA ASP A 250 13.97 -2.45 4.92
C ASP A 250 13.46 -1.18 4.22
N LEU A 251 12.15 -1.06 4.05
CA LEU A 251 11.56 0.05 3.28
C LEU A 251 11.80 1.41 3.96
N SER A 252 12.08 1.43 5.27
CA SER A 252 12.34 2.66 6.02
C SER A 252 13.63 3.36 5.57
N LYS A 253 14.54 2.62 4.91
CA LYS A 253 15.83 3.10 4.37
C LYS A 253 15.74 3.58 2.92
N ILE A 254 14.65 3.29 2.21
CA ILE A 254 14.46 3.66 0.79
C ILE A 254 13.83 5.05 0.72
N ALA A 255 14.29 5.94 -0.16
CA ALA A 255 13.71 7.29 -0.24
C ALA A 255 12.20 7.23 -0.58
N THR A 256 11.40 8.09 0.05
CA THR A 256 9.93 8.08 -0.10
C THR A 256 9.50 8.30 -1.55
N ALA A 257 10.20 9.16 -2.29
CA ALA A 257 9.96 9.41 -3.70
C ALA A 257 10.24 8.17 -4.57
N ASP A 258 11.36 7.48 -4.34
CA ASP A 258 11.76 6.28 -5.09
C ASP A 258 10.78 5.13 -4.85
N LEU A 259 10.42 4.89 -3.58
CA LEU A 259 9.51 3.80 -3.22
C LEU A 259 8.14 3.96 -3.88
N TYR A 260 7.52 5.14 -3.77
CA TYR A 260 6.16 5.33 -4.27
C TYR A 260 6.09 5.69 -5.76
N SER A 261 7.20 5.99 -6.41
CA SER A 261 7.29 6.07 -7.89
C SER A 261 7.59 4.72 -8.55
N SER A 262 8.13 3.74 -7.81
CA SER A 262 8.41 2.39 -8.31
C SER A 262 7.14 1.67 -8.74
N ALA A 263 7.06 1.27 -10.01
CA ALA A 263 5.96 0.48 -10.54
C ALA A 263 5.89 -0.91 -9.87
N THR A 264 7.06 -1.54 -9.65
CA THR A 264 7.20 -2.82 -8.95
C THR A 264 6.64 -2.76 -7.53
N PHE A 265 7.01 -1.73 -6.75
CA PHE A 265 6.50 -1.59 -5.39
C PHE A 265 4.98 -1.36 -5.37
N ASN A 266 4.48 -0.50 -6.25
CA ASN A 266 3.03 -0.24 -6.34
C ASN A 266 2.25 -1.52 -6.70
N TYR A 267 2.77 -2.37 -7.59
CA TYR A 267 2.17 -3.67 -7.90
C TYR A 267 2.15 -4.60 -6.68
N VAL A 268 3.28 -4.76 -5.99
CA VAL A 268 3.37 -5.59 -4.78
C VAL A 268 2.45 -5.07 -3.67
N GLN A 269 2.33 -3.75 -3.52
CA GLN A 269 1.39 -3.12 -2.59
C GLN A 269 -0.08 -3.42 -2.95
N ILE A 270 -0.44 -3.41 -4.24
CA ILE A 270 -1.79 -3.80 -4.70
C ILE A 270 -2.08 -5.27 -4.35
N GLN A 271 -1.14 -6.19 -4.57
CA GLN A 271 -1.36 -7.61 -4.27
C GLN A 271 -1.48 -7.87 -2.77
N ALA A 272 -0.63 -7.24 -1.94
CA ALA A 272 -0.77 -7.30 -0.48
C ALA A 272 -2.14 -6.78 -0.01
N LEU A 273 -2.61 -5.66 -0.58
CA LEU A 273 -3.90 -5.07 -0.23
C LEU A 273 -5.07 -6.00 -0.57
N LYS A 274 -5.00 -6.77 -1.67
CA LYS A 274 -6.05 -7.73 -2.05
C LYS A 274 -6.33 -8.77 -0.97
N VAL A 275 -5.28 -9.24 -0.31
CA VAL A 275 -5.34 -10.25 0.77
C VAL A 275 -5.37 -9.66 2.18
N GLY A 276 -5.61 -8.35 2.30
CA GLY A 276 -5.84 -7.69 3.59
C GLY A 276 -4.58 -7.20 4.32
N TYR A 277 -3.47 -7.01 3.62
CA TYR A 277 -2.23 -6.46 4.20
C TYR A 277 -1.83 -5.13 3.54
N ALA A 278 -1.23 -4.22 4.30
CA ALA A 278 -0.63 -3.00 3.77
C ALA A 278 0.84 -2.88 4.22
N MET A 279 1.67 -2.18 3.44
CA MET A 279 3.12 -2.10 3.65
C MET A 279 3.61 -0.66 3.86
N PRO A 280 3.35 -0.08 5.05
CA PRO A 280 3.89 1.23 5.40
C PRO A 280 5.41 1.29 5.29
N ARG A 281 5.93 2.32 4.62
CA ARG A 281 7.37 2.50 4.40
C ARG A 281 8.12 2.50 5.74
N ALA A 282 7.55 3.15 6.75
CA ALA A 282 8.22 3.36 8.03
C ALA A 282 8.38 2.09 8.89
N THR A 283 7.63 1.01 8.62
CA THR A 283 7.62 -0.20 9.47
C THR A 283 7.79 -1.51 8.71
N THR A 284 7.63 -1.53 7.40
CA THR A 284 7.77 -2.75 6.60
C THR A 284 9.23 -3.15 6.38
N ILE A 285 9.49 -4.41 6.75
CA ILE A 285 10.52 -5.24 6.13
C ILE A 285 9.80 -6.31 5.31
N ALA A 286 10.23 -6.47 4.06
CA ALA A 286 9.71 -7.52 3.19
C ALA A 286 10.73 -7.97 2.14
N GLY A 287 10.52 -9.13 1.53
CA GLY A 287 11.27 -9.61 0.36
C GLY A 287 10.33 -10.19 -0.70
N SER A 288 10.87 -10.54 -1.87
CA SER A 288 10.10 -11.25 -2.91
C SER A 288 10.99 -12.22 -3.70
N ASP A 289 10.41 -13.37 -4.06
CA ASP A 289 11.02 -14.40 -4.91
C ASP A 289 10.58 -14.28 -6.40
N LYS A 290 9.89 -13.18 -6.78
CA LYS A 290 9.13 -12.93 -8.03
C LYS A 290 7.65 -13.32 -7.94
N THR A 291 7.32 -14.49 -7.39
CA THR A 291 5.94 -15.03 -7.33
C THR A 291 5.21 -14.57 -6.07
N HIS A 292 5.93 -14.51 -4.96
CA HIS A 292 5.44 -14.20 -3.63
C HIS A 292 6.10 -12.95 -3.04
N THR A 293 5.40 -12.35 -2.09
CA THR A 293 5.92 -11.31 -1.20
C THR A 293 5.95 -11.83 0.23
N TYR A 294 7.13 -11.79 0.87
CA TYR A 294 7.34 -12.21 2.26
C TYR A 294 7.33 -10.97 3.15
N LEU A 295 6.20 -10.67 3.77
CA LEU A 295 5.98 -9.49 4.60
C LEU A 295 6.17 -9.81 6.09
N VAL A 296 7.11 -9.15 6.75
CA VAL A 296 7.34 -9.30 8.19
C VAL A 296 6.36 -8.41 8.97
N LEU A 297 5.47 -9.03 9.75
CA LEU A 297 4.46 -8.31 10.56
C LEU A 297 4.97 -7.96 11.96
N LYS A 298 5.80 -8.84 12.54
CA LYS A 298 6.46 -8.69 13.85
C LYS A 298 7.63 -9.68 13.98
N LYS A 299 8.50 -9.51 14.99
CA LYS A 299 9.73 -10.32 15.22
C LYS A 299 9.55 -11.86 15.19
N LYS A 300 8.33 -12.38 15.42
CA LYS A 300 8.01 -13.81 15.35
C LYS A 300 6.92 -14.18 14.32
N THR A 301 6.47 -13.27 13.47
CA THR A 301 5.43 -13.57 12.45
C THR A 301 5.69 -12.83 11.14
N LEU A 302 5.74 -13.59 10.06
CA LEU A 302 5.75 -13.11 8.68
C LEU A 302 4.62 -13.79 7.89
N VAL A 303 4.25 -13.22 6.75
CA VAL A 303 3.29 -13.82 5.82
C VAL A 303 3.88 -13.89 4.42
N ARG A 304 3.74 -15.04 3.76
CA ARG A 304 3.97 -15.20 2.32
C ARG A 304 2.66 -14.88 1.62
N ILE A 305 2.68 -13.92 0.70
CA ILE A 305 1.53 -13.43 -0.06
C ILE A 305 1.77 -13.76 -1.53
N GLY A 306 0.84 -14.47 -2.17
CA GLY A 306 0.88 -14.81 -3.59
C GLY A 306 -0.44 -15.44 -4.03
N GLU A 307 -0.67 -15.54 -5.34
CA GLU A 307 -1.81 -16.28 -5.92
C GLU A 307 -3.21 -15.88 -5.36
N GLY A 308 -3.37 -14.62 -4.92
CA GLY A 308 -4.61 -14.14 -4.32
C GLY A 308 -4.89 -14.64 -2.90
N SER A 309 -3.93 -15.30 -2.25
CA SER A 309 -4.01 -15.82 -0.88
C SER A 309 -2.79 -15.39 -0.03
N PHE A 310 -2.74 -15.86 1.23
CA PHE A 310 -1.56 -15.71 2.07
C PHE A 310 -1.38 -16.91 3.00
N GLN A 311 -0.14 -17.21 3.34
CA GLN A 311 0.26 -18.22 4.32
C GLN A 311 1.07 -17.56 5.43
N ARG A 312 0.82 -17.95 6.69
CA ARG A 312 1.48 -17.37 7.87
C ARG A 312 2.60 -18.28 8.35
N TYR A 313 3.77 -17.70 8.56
CA TYR A 313 4.89 -18.38 9.20
C TYR A 313 5.13 -17.80 10.59
N THR A 314 5.46 -18.69 11.52
CA THR A 314 5.86 -18.36 12.89
C THR A 314 7.33 -18.74 13.07
N LYS A 315 8.07 -17.89 13.79
CA LYS A 315 9.47 -18.19 14.13
C LYS A 315 9.51 -19.33 15.15
N LEU A 316 10.03 -20.48 14.73
CA LEU A 316 10.12 -21.71 15.52
C LEU A 316 11.26 -21.60 16.54
N THR A 317 12.44 -21.20 16.09
CA THR A 317 13.64 -21.03 16.92
C THR A 317 14.46 -19.80 16.48
N ALA A 318 15.30 -19.30 17.37
CA ALA A 318 16.29 -18.27 17.05
C ALA A 318 17.54 -18.85 16.38
N ASP A 319 17.80 -20.15 16.53
CA ASP A 319 18.88 -20.85 15.85
C ASP A 319 18.50 -21.10 14.37
N PRO A 320 19.25 -20.58 13.39
CA PRO A 320 19.01 -20.84 11.97
C PRO A 320 19.57 -22.19 11.50
N THR A 321 20.30 -22.93 12.33
CA THR A 321 20.98 -24.17 11.95
C THR A 321 19.97 -25.27 11.59
N THR A 322 20.23 -25.95 10.47
CA THR A 322 19.52 -27.16 10.01
C THR A 322 20.41 -27.95 9.07
N THR A 323 20.17 -29.26 8.98
CA THR A 323 20.72 -30.15 7.94
C THR A 323 20.30 -29.74 6.54
N ASP A 324 19.12 -29.13 6.38
CA ASP A 324 18.53 -28.77 5.08
C ASP A 324 19.32 -27.67 4.37
N LEU A 325 20.05 -26.84 5.11
CA LEU A 325 20.87 -25.75 4.59
C LEU A 325 22.32 -25.88 5.13
N PRO A 326 23.15 -26.77 4.54
CA PRO A 326 24.49 -27.06 5.04
C PRO A 326 25.39 -25.83 5.07
N GLU A 327 26.29 -25.72 6.06
CA GLU A 327 27.18 -24.55 6.18
C GLU A 327 28.08 -24.37 4.93
N LYS A 328 28.47 -25.44 4.23
CA LYS A 328 29.17 -25.35 2.93
C LYS A 328 28.40 -24.55 1.86
N VAL A 329 27.08 -24.69 1.81
CA VAL A 329 26.21 -23.92 0.90
C VAL A 329 26.22 -22.43 1.27
N LEU A 330 26.17 -22.14 2.57
CA LEU A 330 26.26 -20.78 3.10
C LEU A 330 27.63 -20.17 2.85
N GLN A 331 28.73 -20.93 2.95
CA GLN A 331 30.07 -20.47 2.63
C GLN A 331 30.23 -20.13 1.14
N ILE A 332 29.66 -20.91 0.22
CA ILE A 332 29.64 -20.59 -1.22
C ILE A 332 28.89 -19.27 -1.48
N PHE A 333 27.69 -19.11 -0.91
CA PHE A 333 26.92 -17.86 -1.02
C PHE A 333 27.70 -16.65 -0.45
N ASN A 334 28.28 -16.76 0.76
CA ASN A 334 29.08 -15.68 1.35
C ASN A 334 30.34 -15.37 0.52
N LYS A 335 30.97 -16.37 -0.11
CA LYS A 335 32.14 -16.17 -0.99
C LYS A 335 31.79 -15.40 -2.25
N LEU A 336 30.63 -15.70 -2.86
CA LEU A 336 30.12 -14.97 -4.02
C LEU A 336 29.71 -13.54 -3.65
N ASP A 337 29.00 -13.35 -2.53
CA ASP A 337 28.66 -12.01 -2.02
C ASP A 337 29.92 -11.17 -1.74
N GLY A 338 31.00 -11.80 -1.27
CA GLY A 338 32.28 -11.15 -0.98
C GLY A 338 33.13 -10.82 -2.21
N GLN A 339 32.78 -11.28 -3.42
CA GLN A 339 33.51 -10.96 -4.65
C GLN A 339 33.20 -9.56 -5.21
N GLY A 340 32.17 -8.87 -4.69
CA GLY A 340 31.86 -7.49 -5.07
C GLY A 340 31.40 -7.29 -6.53
N GLY A 341 31.01 -8.36 -7.22
CA GLY A 341 30.52 -8.31 -8.60
C GLY A 341 29.15 -7.65 -8.74
N THR A 342 28.77 -7.34 -9.99
CA THR A 342 27.46 -6.77 -10.34
C THR A 342 26.30 -7.77 -10.21
N GLN A 343 26.60 -9.06 -10.04
CA GLN A 343 25.61 -10.13 -9.97
C GLN A 343 25.64 -10.83 -8.61
N ILE A 344 24.46 -11.27 -8.17
CA ILE A 344 24.22 -11.87 -6.86
C ILE A 344 23.66 -13.28 -7.08
N ALA A 345 24.23 -14.31 -6.45
CA ALA A 345 23.67 -15.66 -6.52
C ALA A 345 22.25 -15.71 -5.92
N GLU A 346 21.26 -16.16 -6.69
CA GLU A 346 19.87 -16.40 -6.25
C GLU A 346 19.66 -17.86 -5.88
N THR A 347 20.09 -18.77 -6.77
CA THR A 347 19.87 -20.21 -6.68
C THR A 347 21.18 -20.96 -6.68
N MET A 348 21.17 -22.15 -6.07
CA MET A 348 22.24 -23.12 -6.18
C MET A 348 21.67 -24.53 -6.12
N THR A 349 22.01 -25.38 -7.08
CA THR A 349 21.56 -26.78 -7.16
C THR A 349 22.74 -27.71 -6.96
N ALA A 350 22.62 -28.68 -6.05
CA ALA A 350 23.64 -29.67 -5.78
C ALA A 350 23.66 -30.74 -6.88
N MET A 351 24.81 -30.92 -7.53
CA MET A 351 24.99 -31.85 -8.66
C MET A 351 25.58 -33.21 -8.25
N GLY A 352 25.83 -33.42 -6.95
CA GLY A 352 26.59 -34.56 -6.42
C GLY A 352 28.08 -34.21 -6.21
N ASN A 353 28.82 -35.08 -5.51
CA ASN A 353 30.28 -34.97 -5.30
C ASN A 353 30.79 -33.58 -4.85
N ASN A 354 30.03 -32.88 -4.00
CA ASN A 354 30.29 -31.49 -3.57
C ASN A 354 30.43 -30.47 -4.74
N SER A 355 29.82 -30.76 -5.88
CA SER A 355 29.66 -29.86 -7.02
C SER A 355 28.28 -29.20 -7.01
N TYR A 356 28.24 -27.95 -7.48
CA TYR A 356 27.07 -27.08 -7.45
C TYR A 356 26.98 -26.24 -8.73
N THR A 357 25.79 -26.16 -9.32
CA THR A 357 25.44 -25.17 -10.35
C THR A 357 24.73 -24.00 -9.70
N ILE A 358 25.10 -22.76 -10.06
CA ILE A 358 24.71 -21.53 -9.35
C ILE A 358 24.12 -20.54 -10.35
N GLY A 359 22.87 -20.11 -10.12
CA GLY A 359 22.23 -19.06 -10.89
C GLY A 359 22.46 -17.69 -10.23
N LEU A 360 23.11 -16.76 -10.95
CA LEU A 360 23.30 -15.39 -10.51
C LEU A 360 22.31 -14.45 -11.22
N VAL A 361 21.96 -13.35 -10.56
CA VAL A 361 21.09 -12.30 -11.10
C VAL A 361 21.62 -10.92 -10.79
N ASP A 362 21.34 -9.96 -11.68
CA ASP A 362 21.83 -8.58 -11.54
C ASP A 362 21.23 -7.84 -10.33
N ASN A 363 20.12 -8.33 -9.74
CA ASN A 363 19.49 -7.66 -8.59
C ASN A 363 18.58 -8.56 -7.74
N MET A 364 18.66 -8.35 -6.41
CA MET A 364 17.79 -8.97 -5.40
C MET A 364 16.83 -8.01 -4.68
N ASP A 365 16.89 -6.70 -4.95
CA ASP A 365 15.97 -5.68 -4.39
C ASP A 365 14.61 -5.63 -5.13
N ARG A 366 14.00 -6.80 -5.27
CA ARG A 366 12.82 -7.11 -6.11
C ARG A 366 11.51 -6.45 -5.69
N LEU A 367 11.49 -5.70 -4.59
CA LEU A 367 10.31 -4.94 -4.20
C LEU A 367 10.31 -3.54 -4.81
N THR A 368 11.48 -3.00 -5.15
CA THR A 368 11.62 -1.58 -5.50
C THR A 368 12.30 -1.36 -6.85
N LYS A 369 13.15 -2.29 -7.28
CA LYS A 369 13.79 -2.27 -8.60
C LYS A 369 13.05 -3.22 -9.55
N THR A 370 12.78 -2.75 -10.77
CA THR A 370 12.23 -3.60 -11.82
C THR A 370 13.29 -4.61 -12.24
N SER A 371 12.98 -5.91 -12.18
CA SER A 371 13.79 -6.96 -12.78
C SER A 371 13.64 -6.90 -14.30
N LEU A 372 14.39 -6.03 -14.95
CA LEU A 372 14.56 -6.02 -16.39
C LEU A 372 15.79 -6.85 -16.75
N GLN A 373 15.60 -7.72 -17.75
CA GLN A 373 16.52 -8.74 -18.26
C GLN A 373 16.71 -9.98 -17.37
N GLN A 374 16.57 -11.13 -18.01
CA GLN A 374 16.70 -12.48 -17.45
C GLN A 374 18.14 -12.98 -17.61
N ASN A 375 19.13 -12.12 -17.31
CA ASN A 375 20.54 -12.44 -17.44
C ASN A 375 20.99 -13.36 -16.29
N THR A 376 20.47 -14.58 -16.28
CA THR A 376 20.90 -15.62 -15.37
C THR A 376 22.25 -16.14 -15.85
N THR A 377 23.33 -15.51 -15.43
CA THR A 377 24.67 -16.07 -15.61
C THR A 377 24.81 -17.29 -14.70
N ILE A 378 25.32 -18.39 -15.26
CA ILE A 378 25.55 -19.62 -14.52
C ILE A 378 27.03 -19.71 -14.13
N LYS A 379 27.29 -20.21 -12.93
CA LYS A 379 28.63 -20.57 -12.45
C LYS A 379 28.59 -21.95 -11.83
N THR A 380 29.72 -22.65 -11.87
CA THR A 380 29.92 -23.87 -11.09
C THR A 380 30.77 -23.59 -9.86
N ALA A 381 30.48 -24.30 -8.77
CA ALA A 381 31.34 -24.34 -7.60
C ALA A 381 31.62 -25.79 -7.16
N THR A 382 32.86 -26.07 -6.80
CA THR A 382 33.27 -27.34 -6.20
C THR A 382 33.90 -27.11 -4.83
N VAL A 383 33.59 -28.01 -3.89
CA VAL A 383 34.19 -27.99 -2.53
C VAL A 383 35.02 -29.25 -2.33
N SER A 384 36.34 -29.08 -2.27
CA SER A 384 37.30 -30.16 -1.99
C SER A 384 38.23 -29.75 -0.87
N ASN A 385 38.39 -30.61 0.14
CA ASN A 385 39.21 -30.36 1.34
C ASN A 385 38.95 -28.99 2.00
N GLY A 386 37.68 -28.59 2.10
CA GLY A 386 37.24 -27.28 2.62
C GLY A 386 37.50 -26.08 1.69
N LYS A 387 38.25 -26.25 0.59
CA LYS A 387 38.52 -25.20 -0.39
C LYS A 387 37.39 -25.11 -1.41
N ILE A 388 36.75 -23.94 -1.46
CA ILE A 388 35.72 -23.62 -2.46
C ILE A 388 36.39 -23.06 -3.72
N THR A 389 36.22 -23.74 -4.85
CA THR A 389 36.61 -23.25 -6.19
C THR A 389 35.35 -22.84 -6.94
N ILE A 390 35.38 -21.70 -7.63
CA ILE A 390 34.26 -21.18 -8.43
C ILE A 390 34.78 -20.96 -9.85
N LYS A 391 34.02 -21.39 -10.86
CA LYS A 391 34.30 -21.18 -12.28
C LYS A 391 33.07 -20.57 -12.95
N ASN A 392 33.29 -19.79 -14.00
CA ASN A 392 32.23 -19.50 -14.96
C ASN A 392 31.96 -20.76 -15.78
N GLU A 393 30.72 -20.95 -16.24
CA GLU A 393 30.43 -21.86 -17.36
C GLU A 393 30.78 -21.20 -18.69
#